data_AF-A0A0L9UFQ4-F1
#
_entry.id   AF-A0A0L9UFQ4-F1
#
_cell.length_a   1.000
_cell.length_b   1.000
_cell.length_c   1.000
_cell.angle_alpha   90.00
_cell.angle_beta   90.00
_cell.angle_gamma   90.00
#
_symmetry.space_group_name_H-M   'P 1'
#
loop_
_entity.id
_entity.type
_entity.pdbx_description
1 polymer ?
#
loop_
_entity_poly.entity_id
_entity_poly.type
_entity_poly.pdbx_seq_one_letter_code
_entity_poly.pdbx_strand_id
1 'polypeptide(L)'
;MAEIVTSAPGKVLMTGGYLILERPNSGLVLSTNARFYAIIKPLHHEIKSDSWAWAWTDVRLTSPQLSREALYKLGLKNLDIQTVSSSDTRNPFVEYAVQYSVAAAYATFDQSKKDVLHKLLLQGLDITILGSNDFYSYRNEIERRGLPLTPESLASLPPFSSITFNADSADGGNCKPEVAKTGLGSSAAMTTAVVAALLHYLDVVKISSSKDHRERKDVTDLDMVHKIAQTAHCIAQGKVGSGFDVSSAVYGSQRYVRFSPEVISSTQIADKALPLPDVLNEIIRGKWDHDTIEFSLPPLMTLLLGEPGTGGSSTPSMVGAVKKWQKSDPHKSLDTWRKLSEANSALEIQLNLLSKLAKEQWNAYKSVIENCSILRSDKWIELSSEPNKEAVIKALLSAKDAMLMIRYHMRLMGESAGVPIEPESQTQLLDGTLNLEGVLLAGVPGAGGFDAVFAVCLGNSSSNVTKIWSSHNVLALLVKEDPCGVCLENADPRTYEITSAVSSINIE
;
A
#
# COMPACT_ATOMS: atom_id res chain seq x y z
N MET A 1 5.42 24.13 -18.83
CA MET A 1 5.37 23.74 -17.39
C MET A 1 6.24 22.53 -17.20
N ALA A 2 6.85 22.39 -16.02
CA ALA A 2 7.78 21.32 -15.72
C ALA A 2 7.05 19.98 -15.54
N GLU A 3 7.78 18.90 -15.78
CA GLU A 3 7.43 17.54 -15.37
C GLU A 3 7.16 17.50 -13.86
N ILE A 4 6.05 16.87 -13.45
CA ILE A 4 5.77 16.58 -12.04
C ILE A 4 5.91 15.08 -11.82
N VAL A 5 6.72 14.71 -10.82
CA VAL A 5 6.88 13.31 -10.40
C VAL A 5 6.47 13.20 -8.95
N THR A 6 5.53 12.32 -8.66
CA THR A 6 5.19 11.95 -7.28
C THR A 6 5.34 10.45 -7.11
N SER A 7 5.47 10.02 -5.87
CA SER A 7 5.50 8.61 -5.52
C SER A 7 4.68 8.32 -4.28
N ALA A 8 4.09 7.14 -4.19
CA ALA A 8 3.34 6.67 -3.03
C ALA A 8 3.75 5.23 -2.65
N PRO A 9 3.89 4.91 -1.36
CA PRO A 9 4.36 3.61 -0.90
C PRO A 9 3.29 2.52 -1.01
N GLY A 10 3.73 1.27 -1.08
CA GLY A 10 2.92 0.09 -0.80
C GLY A 10 2.72 -0.08 0.70
N LYS A 11 1.86 -1.03 1.09
CA LYS A 11 1.48 -1.27 2.48
C LYS A 11 1.63 -2.73 2.92
N VAL A 12 1.69 -2.94 4.23
CA VAL A 12 1.50 -4.23 4.91
C VAL A 12 0.55 -4.02 6.09
N LEU A 13 -0.61 -4.68 6.07
CA LEU A 13 -1.54 -4.67 7.20
C LEU A 13 -1.10 -5.75 8.20
N MET A 14 -0.42 -5.33 9.27
CA MET A 14 0.14 -6.23 10.29
C MET A 14 -0.92 -6.70 11.29
N THR A 15 -1.84 -5.81 11.70
CA THR A 15 -2.95 -6.13 12.62
C THR A 15 -4.26 -5.52 12.14
N GLY A 16 -5.38 -5.96 12.72
CA GLY A 16 -6.71 -5.44 12.39
C GLY A 16 -7.40 -6.13 11.22
N GLY A 17 -6.82 -7.20 10.65
CA GLY A 17 -7.44 -7.99 9.56
C GLY A 17 -8.93 -8.28 9.84
N TYR A 18 -9.77 -8.15 8.81
CA TYR A 18 -11.24 -8.18 8.86
C TYR A 18 -11.93 -7.17 9.80
N LEU A 19 -11.47 -7.01 11.04
CA LEU A 19 -11.96 -6.05 12.05
C LEU A 19 -11.93 -4.60 11.54
N ILE A 20 -10.86 -4.21 10.84
CA ILE A 20 -10.65 -2.86 10.28
C ILE A 20 -11.71 -2.46 9.25
N LEU A 21 -12.54 -3.40 8.80
CA LEU A 21 -13.72 -3.11 7.98
C LEU A 21 -14.84 -2.48 8.79
N GLU A 22 -14.76 -2.42 10.12
CA GLU A 22 -15.83 -1.92 10.98
C GLU A 22 -15.27 -1.02 12.08
N ARG A 23 -15.91 0.14 12.29
CA ARG A 23 -15.58 1.01 13.43
C ARG A 23 -16.05 0.35 14.73
N PRO A 24 -15.36 0.56 15.86
CA PRO A 24 -14.18 1.42 16.06
C PRO A 24 -12.83 0.69 15.94
N ASN A 25 -12.77 -0.48 15.28
CA ASN A 25 -11.56 -1.31 15.31
C ASN A 25 -10.39 -0.65 14.55
N SER A 26 -9.21 -0.71 15.14
CA SER A 26 -7.96 -0.25 14.50
C SER A 26 -7.18 -1.38 13.83
N GLY A 27 -6.26 -1.01 12.96
CA GLY A 27 -5.18 -1.87 12.50
C GLY A 27 -3.87 -1.11 12.37
N LEU A 28 -2.76 -1.83 12.59
CA LEU A 28 -1.41 -1.33 12.34
C LEU A 28 -1.06 -1.59 10.88
N VAL A 29 -0.82 -0.51 10.14
CA VAL A 29 -0.46 -0.52 8.73
C VAL A 29 0.95 0.03 8.61
N LEU A 30 1.85 -0.74 8.03
CA LEU A 30 3.21 -0.32 7.73
C LEU A 30 3.27 0.09 6.26
N SER A 31 3.72 1.31 5.97
CA SER A 31 4.11 1.67 4.60
C SER A 31 5.51 1.14 4.30
N THR A 32 5.81 1.00 3.01
CA THR A 32 7.00 0.29 2.54
C THR A 32 7.87 1.14 1.63
N ASN A 33 9.15 0.78 1.52
CA ASN A 33 10.08 1.37 0.57
C ASN A 33 9.74 1.06 -0.91
N ALA A 34 8.85 0.10 -1.18
CA ALA A 34 8.34 -0.15 -2.52
C ALA A 34 7.31 0.93 -2.89
N ARG A 35 7.55 1.67 -3.97
CA ARG A 35 6.73 2.84 -4.36
C ARG A 35 6.18 2.72 -5.78
N PHE A 36 4.97 3.24 -5.97
CA PHE A 36 4.45 3.60 -7.28
C PHE A 36 4.78 5.05 -7.58
N TYR A 37 5.13 5.34 -8.82
CA TYR A 37 5.47 6.65 -9.32
C TYR A 37 4.47 7.06 -10.39
N ALA A 38 4.08 8.33 -10.36
CA ALA A 38 3.29 8.97 -11.39
C ALA A 38 4.06 10.19 -11.93
N ILE A 39 4.22 10.23 -13.25
CA ILE A 39 4.90 11.30 -13.97
C ILE A 39 3.85 11.99 -14.83
N ILE A 40 3.68 13.30 -14.67
CA ILE A 40 2.73 14.12 -15.42
C ILE A 40 3.45 15.20 -16.22
N LYS A 41 3.13 15.25 -17.51
CA LYS A 41 3.65 16.23 -18.48
C LYS A 41 2.51 16.76 -19.35
N PRO A 42 2.66 17.95 -19.95
CA PRO A 42 1.76 18.39 -21.02
C PRO A 42 1.93 17.47 -22.23
N LEU A 43 0.81 17.05 -22.84
CA LEU A 43 0.84 16.24 -24.06
C LEU A 43 1.19 17.09 -25.31
N HIS A 44 0.85 18.38 -25.26
CA HIS A 44 1.08 19.35 -26.31
C HIS A 44 1.81 20.57 -25.73
N HIS A 45 2.93 20.94 -26.34
CA HIS A 45 3.72 22.11 -25.93
C HIS A 45 3.14 23.44 -26.43
N GLU A 46 2.39 23.40 -27.54
CA GLU A 46 1.71 24.57 -28.11
C GLU A 46 0.21 24.31 -28.19
N ILE A 47 -0.57 25.28 -27.69
CA ILE A 47 -2.03 25.27 -27.82
C ILE A 47 -2.33 25.78 -29.23
N LYS A 48 -2.98 24.96 -30.05
CA LYS A 48 -3.33 25.36 -31.43
C LYS A 48 -4.36 26.49 -31.40
N SER A 49 -4.34 27.30 -32.46
CA SER A 49 -5.23 28.46 -32.58
C SER A 49 -6.71 28.10 -32.72
N ASP A 50 -7.10 26.82 -32.80
CA ASP A 50 -8.46 26.28 -32.82
C ASP A 50 -8.83 25.55 -31.52
N SER A 51 -7.92 25.46 -30.54
CA SER A 51 -8.10 24.67 -29.32
C SER A 51 -9.19 25.19 -28.37
N TRP A 52 -9.57 26.47 -28.47
CA TRP A 52 -10.66 27.05 -27.68
C TRP A 52 -12.05 26.49 -28.07
N ALA A 53 -12.15 25.82 -29.23
CA ALA A 53 -13.34 25.09 -29.64
C ALA A 53 -13.34 23.62 -29.18
N TRP A 54 -12.27 23.13 -28.54
CA TRP A 54 -12.21 21.75 -28.07
C TRP A 54 -13.14 21.56 -26.86
N ALA A 55 -14.12 20.69 -27.03
CA ALA A 55 -14.95 20.22 -25.92
C ALA A 55 -14.22 19.18 -25.04
N TRP A 56 -12.99 18.80 -25.40
CA TRP A 56 -12.27 17.65 -24.86
C TRP A 56 -10.80 17.96 -24.61
N THR A 57 -10.24 17.28 -23.61
CA THR A 57 -8.82 17.22 -23.29
C THR A 57 -8.30 15.82 -23.54
N ASP A 58 -7.14 15.74 -24.20
CA ASP A 58 -6.48 14.48 -24.52
C ASP A 58 -5.68 13.98 -23.32
N VAL A 59 -5.89 12.72 -22.95
CA VAL A 59 -5.18 12.09 -21.83
C VAL A 59 -4.50 10.83 -22.35
N ARG A 60 -3.17 10.80 -22.31
CA ARG A 60 -2.37 9.60 -22.60
C ARG A 60 -1.92 8.97 -21.30
N LEU A 61 -2.17 7.67 -21.15
CA LEU A 61 -1.66 6.87 -20.06
C LEU A 61 -0.67 5.85 -20.61
N THR A 62 0.57 5.91 -20.11
CA THR A 62 1.63 4.96 -20.47
C THR A 62 1.99 4.10 -19.27
N SER A 63 2.05 2.78 -19.47
CA SER A 63 2.50 1.80 -18.48
C SER A 63 3.62 0.95 -19.11
N PRO A 64 4.88 1.43 -19.07
CA PRO A 64 6.01 0.77 -19.74
C PRO A 64 6.20 -0.69 -19.31
N GLN A 65 6.02 -0.99 -18.02
CA GLN A 65 6.16 -2.33 -17.46
C GLN A 65 5.11 -3.33 -18.00
N LEU A 66 3.95 -2.84 -18.43
CA LEU A 66 2.91 -3.65 -19.06
C LEU A 66 2.97 -3.60 -20.60
N SER A 67 3.87 -2.80 -21.18
CA SER A 67 3.87 -2.46 -22.61
C SER A 67 2.49 -1.99 -23.09
N ARG A 68 1.80 -1.19 -22.26
CA ARG A 68 0.46 -0.69 -22.54
C ARG A 68 0.43 0.82 -22.65
N GLU A 69 -0.32 1.30 -23.62
CA GLU A 69 -0.72 2.69 -23.77
C GLU A 69 -2.24 2.75 -23.90
N ALA A 70 -2.86 3.72 -23.23
CA ALA A 70 -4.28 4.00 -23.33
C ALA A 70 -4.51 5.49 -23.58
N LEU A 71 -5.40 5.79 -24.53
CA LEU A 71 -5.79 7.14 -24.87
C LEU A 71 -7.23 7.38 -24.39
N TYR A 72 -7.44 8.50 -23.72
CA TYR A 72 -8.73 8.93 -23.24
C TYR A 72 -9.03 10.36 -23.70
N LYS A 73 -10.33 10.68 -23.78
CA LYS A 73 -10.84 12.04 -23.96
C LYS A 73 -11.60 12.42 -22.69
N LEU A 74 -11.19 13.52 -22.04
CA LEU A 74 -11.87 14.10 -20.89
C LEU A 74 -12.75 15.26 -21.37
N GLY A 75 -14.06 15.18 -21.15
CA GLY A 75 -14.98 16.25 -21.52
C GLY A 75 -14.81 17.46 -20.60
N LEU A 76 -14.60 18.66 -21.15
CA LEU A 76 -14.31 19.85 -20.34
C LEU A 76 -15.55 20.44 -19.64
N LYS A 77 -16.75 20.06 -20.08
CA LYS A 77 -18.03 20.55 -19.53
C LYS A 77 -18.63 19.64 -18.46
N ASN A 78 -18.67 18.35 -18.73
CA ASN A 78 -19.24 17.31 -17.86
C ASN A 78 -18.18 16.53 -17.07
N LEU A 79 -16.90 16.66 -17.42
CA LEU A 79 -15.79 15.92 -16.83
C LEU A 79 -15.90 14.41 -17.02
N ASP A 80 -16.66 13.94 -18.01
CA ASP A 80 -16.74 12.52 -18.35
C ASP A 80 -15.49 12.10 -19.11
N ILE A 81 -14.92 10.96 -18.73
CA ILE A 81 -13.77 10.38 -19.41
C ILE A 81 -14.20 9.21 -20.31
N GLN A 82 -13.76 9.25 -21.56
CA GLN A 82 -14.07 8.23 -22.57
C GLN A 82 -12.78 7.60 -23.08
N THR A 83 -12.71 6.26 -23.07
CA THR A 83 -11.59 5.52 -23.64
C THR A 83 -11.71 5.52 -25.17
N VAL A 84 -10.65 5.94 -25.86
CA VAL A 84 -10.54 5.91 -27.33
C VAL A 84 -9.91 4.61 -27.81
N SER A 85 -9.03 4.03 -26.99
CA SER A 85 -8.39 2.72 -27.23
C SER A 85 -9.35 1.53 -27.03
N SER A 86 -8.92 0.32 -27.40
CA SER A 86 -9.70 -0.91 -27.15
C SER A 86 -9.96 -1.12 -25.65
N SER A 87 -11.04 -1.85 -25.32
CA SER A 87 -11.46 -2.06 -23.93
C SER A 87 -10.41 -2.77 -23.06
N ASP A 88 -9.46 -3.48 -23.66
CA ASP A 88 -8.40 -4.24 -22.98
C ASP A 88 -7.26 -3.37 -22.42
N THR A 89 -7.17 -2.09 -22.81
CA THR A 89 -6.18 -1.14 -22.29
C THR A 89 -6.74 -0.25 -21.17
N ARG A 90 -7.99 -0.45 -20.79
CA ARG A 90 -8.70 0.40 -19.82
C ARG A 90 -8.11 0.28 -18.42
N ASN A 91 -7.91 1.41 -17.74
CA ASN A 91 -7.51 1.45 -16.32
C ASN A 91 -8.48 2.33 -15.52
N PRO A 92 -9.53 1.74 -14.91
CA PRO A 92 -10.56 2.51 -14.21
C PRO A 92 -10.00 3.31 -13.02
N PHE A 93 -8.95 2.82 -12.36
CA PHE A 93 -8.32 3.55 -11.25
C PHE A 93 -7.72 4.88 -11.70
N VAL A 94 -7.06 4.90 -12.87
CA VAL A 94 -6.49 6.13 -13.43
C VAL A 94 -7.58 7.03 -14.01
N GLU A 95 -8.62 6.45 -14.63
CA GLU A 95 -9.76 7.22 -15.15
C GLU A 95 -10.43 8.04 -14.05
N TYR A 96 -10.79 7.39 -12.95
CA TYR A 96 -11.41 8.08 -11.82
C TYR A 96 -10.40 9.01 -11.13
N ALA A 97 -9.11 8.68 -11.07
CA ALA A 97 -8.10 9.61 -10.56
C ALA A 97 -8.05 10.91 -11.38
N VAL A 98 -8.05 10.84 -12.71
CA VAL A 98 -8.08 12.00 -13.61
C VAL A 98 -9.37 12.79 -13.44
N GLN A 99 -10.51 12.12 -13.57
CA GLN A 99 -11.83 12.74 -13.50
C GLN A 99 -12.05 13.47 -12.15
N TYR A 100 -11.73 12.81 -11.03
CA TYR A 100 -11.96 13.37 -9.69
C TYR A 100 -10.93 14.44 -9.32
N SER A 101 -9.68 14.35 -9.79
CA SER A 101 -8.69 15.41 -9.55
C SER A 101 -9.03 16.69 -10.30
N VAL A 102 -9.48 16.58 -11.56
CA VAL A 102 -9.92 17.75 -12.33
C VAL A 102 -11.19 18.35 -11.73
N ALA A 103 -12.14 17.51 -11.32
CA ALA A 103 -13.36 17.98 -10.64
C ALA A 103 -13.04 18.68 -9.30
N ALA A 104 -12.09 18.15 -8.51
CA ALA A 104 -11.61 18.80 -7.29
C ALA A 104 -11.00 20.18 -7.56
N ALA A 105 -10.23 20.33 -8.64
CA ALA A 105 -9.67 21.62 -9.06
C ALA A 105 -10.79 22.63 -9.37
N TYR A 106 -11.81 22.24 -10.16
CA TYR A 106 -12.96 23.10 -10.44
C TYR A 106 -13.80 23.42 -9.19
N ALA A 107 -13.90 22.50 -8.24
CA ALA A 107 -14.62 22.72 -6.99
C ALA A 107 -13.88 23.69 -6.04
N THR A 108 -12.55 23.72 -6.12
CA THR A 108 -11.69 24.50 -5.21
C THR A 108 -11.42 25.92 -5.73
N PHE A 109 -11.33 26.09 -7.05
CA PHE A 109 -10.89 27.34 -7.66
C PHE A 109 -11.97 28.39 -7.86
N ASP A 110 -11.59 29.66 -7.75
CA ASP A 110 -12.38 30.80 -8.21
C ASP A 110 -12.41 30.89 -9.74
N GLN A 111 -13.18 31.83 -10.29
CA GLN A 111 -13.33 31.96 -11.75
C GLN A 111 -12.01 32.27 -12.46
N SER A 112 -11.11 33.05 -11.85
CA SER A 112 -9.83 33.41 -12.47
C SER A 112 -8.90 32.20 -12.60
N LYS A 113 -8.84 31.37 -11.55
CA LYS A 113 -8.07 30.12 -11.55
C LYS A 113 -8.69 29.06 -12.44
N LYS A 114 -10.02 29.05 -12.60
CA LYS A 114 -10.71 28.17 -13.57
C LYS A 114 -10.30 28.44 -15.01
N ASP A 115 -10.10 29.69 -15.40
CA ASP A 115 -9.63 30.04 -16.74
C ASP A 115 -8.18 29.57 -16.98
N VAL A 116 -7.33 29.65 -15.95
CA VAL A 116 -5.96 29.11 -15.99
C VAL A 116 -5.97 27.58 -16.09
N LEU A 117 -6.80 26.93 -15.28
CA LEU A 117 -7.02 25.48 -15.32
C LEU A 117 -7.49 25.02 -16.70
N HIS A 118 -8.44 25.73 -17.31
CA HIS A 118 -8.93 25.40 -18.63
C HIS A 118 -7.81 25.44 -19.68
N LYS A 119 -7.00 26.51 -19.70
CA LYS A 119 -5.83 26.62 -20.58
C LYS A 119 -4.80 25.52 -20.36
N LEU A 120 -4.59 25.11 -19.10
CA LEU A 120 -3.72 24.00 -18.75
C LEU A 120 -4.24 22.68 -19.33
N LEU A 121 -5.54 22.40 -19.17
CA LEU A 121 -6.16 21.19 -19.69
C LEU A 121 -6.17 21.13 -21.23
N LEU A 122 -6.17 22.27 -21.93
CA LEU A 122 -6.03 22.29 -23.39
C LEU A 122 -4.66 21.79 -23.88
N GLN A 123 -3.64 21.74 -23.02
CA GLN A 123 -2.34 21.15 -23.36
C GLN A 123 -2.37 19.61 -23.35
N GLY A 124 -3.45 18.98 -22.90
CA GLY A 124 -3.51 17.54 -22.70
C GLY A 124 -2.66 17.07 -21.52
N LEU A 125 -2.91 15.85 -21.07
CA LEU A 125 -2.22 15.20 -19.97
C LEU A 125 -1.50 13.96 -20.47
N ASP A 126 -0.17 13.93 -20.32
CA ASP A 126 0.64 12.74 -20.51
C ASP A 126 1.02 12.17 -19.15
N ILE A 127 0.46 11.00 -18.82
CA ILE A 127 0.59 10.33 -17.53
C ILE A 127 1.39 9.05 -17.74
N THR A 128 2.55 8.94 -17.11
CA THR A 128 3.31 7.67 -17.04
C THR A 128 3.24 7.12 -15.63
N ILE A 129 2.91 5.83 -15.49
CA ILE A 129 2.91 5.12 -14.21
C ILE A 129 3.97 4.03 -14.18
N LEU A 130 4.69 3.94 -13.06
CA LEU A 130 5.76 2.98 -12.81
C LEU A 130 5.61 2.41 -11.39
N GLY A 131 5.70 1.10 -11.21
CA GLY A 131 5.70 0.44 -9.92
C GLY A 131 7.03 -0.25 -9.65
N SER A 132 7.54 -0.13 -8.42
CA SER A 132 8.68 -0.92 -7.95
C SER A 132 8.43 -2.41 -8.20
N ASN A 133 9.49 -3.18 -8.49
CA ASN A 133 9.34 -4.59 -8.85
C ASN A 133 8.60 -5.39 -7.76
N ASP A 134 8.77 -5.02 -6.49
CA ASP A 134 8.14 -5.69 -5.35
C ASP A 134 6.61 -5.68 -5.34
N PHE A 135 5.94 -4.86 -6.15
CA PHE A 135 4.47 -4.92 -6.31
C PHE A 135 3.98 -6.13 -7.10
N TYR A 136 4.88 -6.78 -7.84
CA TYR A 136 4.59 -7.83 -8.80
C TYR A 136 5.41 -9.08 -8.51
N SER A 137 4.86 -10.24 -8.83
CA SER A 137 5.62 -11.48 -8.76
C SER A 137 6.55 -11.61 -9.96
N TYR A 138 7.86 -11.70 -9.70
CA TYR A 138 8.88 -12.05 -10.69
C TYR A 138 9.36 -13.50 -10.53
N ARG A 139 8.67 -14.29 -9.71
CA ARG A 139 9.03 -15.69 -9.42
C ARG A 139 9.25 -16.51 -10.69
N ASN A 140 8.26 -16.51 -11.58
CA ASN A 140 8.31 -17.27 -12.83
C ASN A 140 9.48 -16.84 -13.73
N GLU A 141 9.86 -15.56 -13.69
CA GLU A 141 11.00 -15.06 -14.44
C GLU A 141 12.33 -15.52 -13.83
N ILE A 142 12.46 -15.45 -12.51
CA ILE A 142 13.63 -15.94 -11.77
C ILE A 142 13.83 -17.44 -12.04
N GLU A 143 12.76 -18.23 -11.92
CA GLU A 143 12.78 -19.67 -12.19
C GLU A 143 13.12 -19.98 -13.65
N ARG A 144 12.55 -19.24 -14.62
CA ARG A 144 12.87 -19.40 -16.06
C ARG A 144 14.34 -19.11 -16.37
N ARG A 145 14.97 -18.18 -15.63
CA ARG A 145 16.40 -17.88 -15.74
C ARG A 145 17.28 -18.91 -15.02
N GLY A 146 16.70 -19.93 -14.38
CA GLY A 146 17.43 -20.93 -13.60
C GLY A 146 18.08 -20.36 -12.34
N LEU A 147 17.60 -19.22 -11.85
CA LEU A 147 18.12 -18.55 -10.66
C LEU A 147 17.39 -19.04 -9.40
N PRO A 148 18.06 -19.08 -8.24
CA PRO A 148 17.41 -19.47 -6.98
C PRO A 148 16.44 -18.38 -6.51
N LEU A 149 15.37 -18.75 -5.79
CA LEU A 149 14.37 -17.82 -5.26
C LEU A 149 14.88 -17.08 -4.02
N THR A 150 15.81 -16.15 -4.24
CA THR A 150 16.43 -15.35 -3.18
C THR A 150 16.25 -13.86 -3.45
N PRO A 151 16.38 -13.00 -2.41
CA PRO A 151 16.39 -11.55 -2.58
C PRO A 151 17.44 -11.07 -3.60
N GLU A 152 18.61 -11.71 -3.66
CA GLU A 152 19.68 -11.34 -4.59
C GLU A 152 19.29 -11.59 -6.04
N SER A 153 18.57 -12.68 -6.33
CA SER A 153 18.03 -12.93 -7.67
C SER A 153 16.99 -11.89 -8.06
N LEU A 154 16.11 -11.47 -7.13
CA LEU A 154 15.16 -10.39 -7.37
C LEU A 154 15.87 -9.04 -7.60
N ALA A 155 16.92 -8.76 -6.82
CA ALA A 155 17.72 -7.54 -6.94
C ALA A 155 18.52 -7.47 -8.26
N SER A 156 18.77 -8.62 -8.90
CA SER A 156 19.44 -8.67 -10.21
C SER A 156 18.55 -8.19 -11.37
N LEU A 157 17.25 -8.07 -11.15
CA LEU A 157 16.32 -7.55 -12.16
C LEU A 157 16.43 -6.02 -12.22
N PRO A 158 16.51 -5.41 -13.41
CA PRO A 158 16.48 -3.96 -13.55
C PRO A 158 15.25 -3.36 -12.86
N PRO A 159 15.37 -2.18 -12.22
CA PRO A 159 14.21 -1.47 -11.71
C PRO A 159 13.17 -1.23 -12.80
N PHE A 160 11.89 -1.36 -12.44
CA PHE A 160 10.78 -1.22 -13.38
C PHE A 160 10.84 -2.21 -14.55
N SER A 161 11.19 -3.46 -14.26
CA SER A 161 11.20 -4.56 -15.24
C SER A 161 9.81 -4.79 -15.82
N SER A 162 9.77 -5.38 -17.02
CA SER A 162 8.51 -5.77 -17.65
C SER A 162 7.82 -6.87 -16.85
N ILE A 163 6.53 -6.69 -16.57
CA ILE A 163 5.76 -7.62 -15.76
C ILE A 163 5.49 -8.88 -16.57
N THR A 164 5.88 -10.03 -16.04
CA THR A 164 5.45 -11.31 -16.59
C THR A 164 4.00 -11.59 -16.21
N PHE A 165 3.17 -11.89 -17.20
CA PHE A 165 1.83 -12.41 -16.95
C PHE A 165 1.91 -13.90 -16.58
N ASN A 166 1.02 -14.36 -15.70
CA ASN A 166 0.85 -15.79 -15.47
C ASN A 166 0.42 -16.44 -16.80
N ALA A 167 1.13 -17.49 -17.23
CA ALA A 167 0.68 -18.33 -18.33
C ALA A 167 -0.59 -19.07 -17.87
N ASP A 168 -1.57 -19.15 -18.76
CA ASP A 168 -2.88 -19.77 -18.52
C ASP A 168 -2.75 -21.08 -17.74
N SER A 169 -3.46 -21.20 -16.62
CA SER A 169 -3.76 -22.50 -16.04
C SER A 169 -4.33 -23.39 -17.15
N ALA A 170 -3.81 -24.61 -17.30
CA ALA A 170 -4.08 -25.54 -18.41
C ALA A 170 -5.56 -25.99 -18.59
N ASP A 171 -6.52 -25.35 -17.92
CA ASP A 171 -7.94 -25.49 -18.20
C ASP A 171 -8.37 -24.37 -19.14
N GLY A 172 -8.79 -24.72 -20.36
CA GLY A 172 -9.21 -23.83 -21.45
C GLY A 172 -10.46 -22.98 -21.18
N GLY A 173 -10.47 -22.26 -20.06
CA GLY A 173 -11.37 -21.18 -19.75
C GLY A 173 -10.76 -19.85 -20.21
N ASN A 174 -11.62 -18.97 -20.72
CA ASN A 174 -11.31 -17.66 -21.29
C ASN A 174 -10.89 -16.64 -20.19
N CYS A 175 -9.90 -16.99 -19.36
CA CYS A 175 -9.39 -16.15 -18.28
C CYS A 175 -8.23 -15.31 -18.81
N LYS A 176 -8.41 -13.98 -18.86
CA LYS A 176 -7.35 -13.06 -19.29
C LYS A 176 -6.11 -13.23 -18.39
N PRO A 177 -4.89 -13.14 -18.93
CA PRO A 177 -3.66 -13.19 -18.14
C PRO A 177 -3.70 -12.16 -17.01
N GLU A 178 -3.78 -12.63 -15.77
CA GLU A 178 -3.80 -11.78 -14.59
C GLU A 178 -2.37 -11.47 -14.14
N VAL A 179 -2.12 -10.20 -13.82
CA VAL A 179 -0.85 -9.76 -13.23
C VAL A 179 -0.77 -10.31 -11.81
N ALA A 180 0.20 -11.18 -11.54
CA ALA A 180 0.49 -11.67 -10.20
C ALA A 180 0.98 -10.53 -9.30
N LYS A 181 0.23 -10.23 -8.24
CA LYS A 181 0.50 -9.16 -7.28
C LYS A 181 0.97 -9.74 -5.95
N THR A 182 1.81 -9.01 -5.24
CA THR A 182 2.39 -9.42 -3.95
C THR A 182 1.58 -9.01 -2.72
N GLY A 183 0.38 -8.42 -2.91
CA GLY A 183 -0.49 -7.98 -1.80
C GLY A 183 -0.15 -6.61 -1.18
N LEU A 184 0.86 -5.91 -1.70
CA LEU A 184 1.30 -4.57 -1.25
C LEU A 184 0.29 -3.43 -1.48
N GLY A 185 -0.89 -3.70 -2.04
CA GLY A 185 -1.88 -2.66 -2.32
C GLY A 185 -1.55 -1.81 -3.54
N SER A 186 -1.11 -2.44 -4.64
CA SER A 186 -0.67 -1.76 -5.87
C SER A 186 -1.70 -0.75 -6.42
N SER A 187 -2.99 -1.07 -6.37
CA SER A 187 -4.04 -0.15 -6.87
C SER A 187 -4.15 1.11 -6.02
N ALA A 188 -4.07 0.98 -4.68
CA ALA A 188 -4.10 2.13 -3.78
C ALA A 188 -2.88 3.02 -3.96
N ALA A 189 -1.67 2.43 -3.96
CA ALA A 189 -0.43 3.18 -4.18
C ALA A 189 -0.43 3.90 -5.55
N MET A 190 -0.84 3.20 -6.63
CA MET A 190 -0.96 3.80 -7.96
C MET A 190 -1.98 4.94 -8.00
N THR A 191 -3.21 4.73 -7.50
CA THR A 191 -4.24 5.79 -7.46
C THR A 191 -3.75 6.99 -6.68
N THR A 192 -3.15 6.78 -5.50
CA THR A 192 -2.61 7.86 -4.66
C THR A 192 -1.52 8.65 -5.37
N ALA A 193 -0.54 7.97 -5.99
CA ALA A 193 0.53 8.65 -6.74
C ALA A 193 -0.04 9.51 -7.88
N VAL A 194 -0.97 8.96 -8.68
CA VAL A 194 -1.58 9.68 -9.81
C VAL A 194 -2.41 10.87 -9.33
N VAL A 195 -3.27 10.71 -8.33
CA VAL A 195 -4.07 11.80 -7.75
C VAL A 195 -3.16 12.89 -7.19
N ALA A 196 -2.13 12.51 -6.45
CA ALA A 196 -1.17 13.44 -5.87
C ALA A 196 -0.43 14.25 -6.96
N ALA A 197 0.05 13.59 -8.02
CA ALA A 197 0.69 14.27 -9.14
C ALA A 197 -0.29 15.21 -9.86
N LEU A 198 -1.53 14.77 -10.10
CA LEU A 198 -2.55 15.58 -10.77
C LEU A 198 -2.91 16.81 -9.96
N LEU A 199 -3.24 16.65 -8.68
CA LEU A 199 -3.60 17.78 -7.82
C LEU A 199 -2.43 18.78 -7.68
N HIS A 200 -1.18 18.30 -7.63
CA HIS A 200 0.00 19.17 -7.63
C HIS A 200 0.17 19.89 -8.98
N TYR A 201 0.07 19.17 -10.10
CA TYR A 201 0.18 19.71 -11.46
C TYR A 201 -0.90 20.75 -11.76
N LEU A 202 -2.12 20.55 -11.25
CA LEU A 202 -3.25 21.46 -11.39
C LEU A 202 -3.23 22.63 -10.39
N ASP A 203 -2.19 22.75 -9.55
CA ASP A 203 -2.03 23.79 -8.51
C ASP A 203 -3.11 23.76 -7.41
N VAL A 204 -3.69 22.58 -7.13
CA VAL A 204 -4.66 22.38 -6.05
C VAL A 204 -3.95 22.15 -4.71
N VAL A 205 -2.80 21.47 -4.73
CA VAL A 205 -2.00 21.12 -3.53
C VAL A 205 -0.51 21.37 -3.76
N LYS A 206 0.27 21.50 -2.68
CA LYS A 206 1.74 21.62 -2.70
C LYS A 206 2.38 20.53 -1.83
N ILE A 207 2.53 19.35 -2.44
CA ILE A 207 3.19 18.19 -1.82
C ILE A 207 4.67 18.47 -1.58
N SER A 208 5.15 18.14 -0.37
CA SER A 208 6.54 18.26 0.01
C SER A 208 7.43 17.17 -0.62
N SER A 209 8.68 17.52 -0.92
CA SER A 209 9.75 16.56 -1.24
C SER A 209 10.40 15.98 0.01
N SER A 210 10.15 16.56 1.20
CA SER A 210 10.70 16.04 2.44
C SER A 210 10.03 14.72 2.84
N LYS A 211 10.88 13.75 3.16
CA LYS A 211 10.53 12.47 3.74
C LYS A 211 10.52 12.53 5.28
N ASP A 212 10.97 13.62 5.90
CA ASP A 212 10.87 13.78 7.35
C ASP A 212 9.48 14.29 7.75
N HIS A 213 8.73 13.44 8.45
CA HIS A 213 7.40 13.78 8.99
C HIS A 213 7.41 14.98 9.93
N ARG A 214 8.53 15.24 10.63
CA ARG A 214 8.63 16.37 11.57
C ARG A 214 8.70 17.72 10.87
N GLU A 215 9.06 17.72 9.59
CA GLU A 215 9.21 18.92 8.77
C GLU A 215 8.04 19.11 7.79
N ARG A 216 7.13 18.14 7.67
CA ARG A 216 5.96 18.22 6.79
C ARG A 216 4.94 19.23 7.30
N LYS A 217 4.72 20.28 6.51
CA LYS A 217 3.70 21.32 6.74
C LYS A 217 2.46 21.15 5.86
N ASP A 218 2.44 20.12 5.00
CA ASP A 218 1.46 19.87 3.96
C ASP A 218 0.27 19.00 4.42
N VAL A 219 -0.07 19.01 5.72
CA VAL A 219 -1.14 18.16 6.27
C VAL A 219 -2.48 18.39 5.58
N THR A 220 -2.88 19.65 5.36
CA THR A 220 -4.14 19.98 4.66
C THR A 220 -4.15 19.52 3.21
N ASP A 221 -2.99 19.54 2.57
CA ASP A 221 -2.81 19.11 1.19
C ASP A 221 -2.85 17.58 1.09
N LEU A 222 -2.25 16.87 2.05
CA LEU A 222 -2.36 15.41 2.19
C LEU A 222 -3.81 14.99 2.44
N ASP A 223 -4.57 15.73 3.25
CA ASP A 223 -6.00 15.48 3.46
C ASP A 223 -6.81 15.61 2.16
N MET A 224 -6.50 16.62 1.34
CA MET A 224 -7.10 16.74 0.01
C MET A 224 -6.75 15.53 -0.86
N VAL A 225 -5.46 15.14 -0.92
CA VAL A 225 -5.02 13.95 -1.66
C VAL A 225 -5.75 12.69 -1.18
N HIS A 226 -5.85 12.47 0.14
CA HIS A 226 -6.53 11.32 0.71
C HIS A 226 -8.01 11.28 0.32
N LYS A 227 -8.75 12.38 0.48
CA LYS A 227 -10.18 12.42 0.14
C LYS A 227 -10.42 12.08 -1.33
N ILE A 228 -9.65 12.68 -2.24
CA ILE A 228 -9.80 12.46 -3.68
C ILE A 228 -9.36 11.06 -4.09
N ALA A 229 -8.20 10.60 -3.61
CA ALA A 229 -7.68 9.26 -3.92
C ALA A 229 -8.59 8.17 -3.35
N GLN A 230 -9.11 8.34 -2.14
CA GLN A 230 -9.98 7.35 -1.49
C GLN A 230 -11.31 7.23 -2.22
N THR A 231 -11.92 8.36 -2.60
CA THR A 231 -13.14 8.36 -3.40
C THR A 231 -12.92 7.72 -4.77
N ALA A 232 -11.88 8.14 -5.51
CA ALA A 232 -11.56 7.58 -6.81
C ALA A 232 -11.31 6.06 -6.75
N HIS A 233 -10.60 5.61 -5.72
CA HIS A 233 -10.32 4.19 -5.50
C HIS A 233 -11.58 3.39 -5.16
N CYS A 234 -12.45 3.88 -4.25
CA CYS A 234 -13.70 3.22 -3.90
C CYS A 234 -14.64 3.06 -5.10
N ILE A 235 -14.70 4.06 -5.97
CA ILE A 235 -15.54 4.03 -7.17
C ILE A 235 -14.96 3.08 -8.22
N ALA A 236 -13.64 3.15 -8.46
CA ALA A 236 -12.94 2.21 -9.33
C ALA A 236 -13.09 0.75 -8.88
N GLN A 237 -13.10 0.52 -7.57
CA GLN A 237 -13.27 -0.82 -6.98
C GLN A 237 -14.74 -1.27 -6.94
N GLY A 238 -15.70 -0.36 -7.14
CA GLY A 238 -17.14 -0.63 -7.06
C GLY A 238 -17.65 -0.91 -5.65
N LYS A 239 -16.88 -0.60 -4.59
CA LYS A 239 -17.26 -0.81 -3.19
C LYS A 239 -16.50 0.12 -2.25
N VAL A 240 -17.11 0.43 -1.10
CA VAL A 240 -16.42 1.17 -0.03
C VAL A 240 -15.66 0.18 0.88
N GLY A 241 -14.36 0.07 0.66
CA GLY A 241 -13.43 -0.71 1.50
C GLY A 241 -13.18 -0.10 2.88
N SER A 242 -12.17 -0.60 3.58
CA SER A 242 -11.70 -0.02 4.85
C SER A 242 -11.02 1.33 4.65
N GLY A 243 -10.30 1.52 3.54
CA GLY A 243 -9.54 2.72 3.21
C GLY A 243 -8.13 2.81 3.79
N PHE A 244 -7.69 1.78 4.53
CA PHE A 244 -6.36 1.80 5.17
C PHE A 244 -5.21 1.80 4.15
N ASP A 245 -5.44 1.24 2.96
CA ASP A 245 -4.44 1.11 1.90
C ASP A 245 -4.16 2.44 1.22
N VAL A 246 -5.20 3.19 0.84
CA VAL A 246 -5.07 4.56 0.33
C VAL A 246 -4.56 5.49 1.43
N SER A 247 -5.10 5.39 2.65
CA SER A 247 -4.67 6.21 3.77
C SER A 247 -3.18 6.02 4.07
N SER A 248 -2.67 4.77 4.12
CA SER A 248 -1.24 4.53 4.34
C SER A 248 -0.37 4.96 3.16
N ALA A 249 -0.88 4.88 1.93
CA ALA A 249 -0.20 5.44 0.77
C ALA A 249 -0.08 6.99 0.83
N VAL A 250 -0.99 7.68 1.52
CA VAL A 250 -0.94 9.14 1.70
C VAL A 250 -0.08 9.53 2.90
N TYR A 251 -0.37 8.97 4.07
CA TYR A 251 0.20 9.42 5.35
C TYR A 251 1.41 8.61 5.80
N GLY A 252 1.57 7.37 5.30
CA GLY A 252 2.67 6.47 5.68
C GLY A 252 2.27 5.40 6.69
N SER A 253 3.22 4.96 7.51
CA SER A 253 3.00 3.96 8.56
C SER A 253 2.12 4.56 9.66
N GLN A 254 1.11 3.82 10.08
CA GLN A 254 0.08 4.36 10.97
C GLN A 254 -0.72 3.27 11.68
N ARG A 255 -1.28 3.66 12.83
CA ARG A 255 -2.49 3.04 13.37
C ARG A 255 -3.70 3.70 12.73
N TYR A 256 -4.54 2.90 12.08
CA TYR A 256 -5.67 3.38 11.30
C TYR A 256 -7.01 2.88 11.83
N VAL A 257 -8.00 3.76 11.93
CA VAL A 257 -9.43 3.43 12.05
C VAL A 257 -10.17 3.97 10.84
N ARG A 258 -10.94 3.08 10.22
CA ARG A 258 -11.80 3.33 9.06
C ARG A 258 -12.72 4.55 9.23
N PHE A 259 -12.94 5.32 8.16
CA PHE A 259 -14.03 6.32 8.08
C PHE A 259 -15.42 5.68 7.95
N SER A 260 -16.44 6.43 8.38
CA SER A 260 -17.85 6.13 8.21
C SER A 260 -18.24 6.14 6.71
N PRO A 261 -18.73 5.01 6.15
CA PRO A 261 -18.95 4.85 4.70
C PRO A 261 -19.84 5.93 4.06
N GLU A 262 -20.68 6.59 4.85
CA GLU A 262 -21.66 7.60 4.46
C GLU A 262 -21.02 8.81 3.78
N VAL A 263 -19.76 9.11 4.09
CA VAL A 263 -19.02 10.24 3.49
C VAL A 263 -18.72 10.03 1.99
N ILE A 264 -18.73 8.77 1.52
CA ILE A 264 -18.51 8.41 0.11
C ILE A 264 -19.78 7.82 -0.53
N SER A 265 -20.69 7.21 0.24
CA SER A 265 -21.87 6.55 -0.32
C SER A 265 -22.78 7.49 -1.13
N SER A 266 -22.81 8.79 -0.79
CA SER A 266 -23.49 9.83 -1.57
C SER A 266 -22.99 9.93 -3.03
N THR A 267 -21.76 9.49 -3.31
CA THR A 267 -21.19 9.44 -4.67
C THR A 267 -21.51 8.18 -5.45
N GLN A 268 -21.79 7.07 -4.76
CA GLN A 268 -22.21 5.82 -5.42
C GLN A 268 -23.68 5.87 -5.84
N ILE A 269 -24.47 6.72 -5.17
CA ILE A 269 -25.89 6.99 -5.43
C ILE A 269 -26.03 8.36 -6.08
N ALA A 270 -25.14 8.71 -7.02
CA ALA A 270 -25.42 9.83 -7.90
C ALA A 270 -26.61 9.45 -8.80
N ASP A 271 -27.82 9.63 -8.27
CA ASP A 271 -28.94 10.11 -9.08
C ASP A 271 -28.37 11.26 -9.92
N LYS A 272 -28.46 11.09 -11.25
CA LYS A 272 -27.76 11.84 -12.31
C LYS A 272 -28.08 13.35 -12.37
N ALA A 273 -28.48 13.99 -11.28
CA ALA A 273 -28.96 15.36 -11.24
C ALA A 273 -27.87 16.41 -10.92
N LEU A 274 -26.83 16.06 -10.15
CA LEU A 274 -25.80 17.02 -9.70
C LEU A 274 -24.51 16.94 -10.55
N PRO A 275 -23.94 18.08 -10.97
CA PRO A 275 -22.62 18.13 -11.59
C PRO A 275 -21.51 17.58 -10.67
N LEU A 276 -20.54 16.87 -11.24
CA LEU A 276 -19.44 16.24 -10.48
C LEU A 276 -18.66 17.21 -9.57
N PRO A 277 -18.35 18.47 -9.96
CA PRO A 277 -17.68 19.42 -9.06
C PRO A 277 -18.49 19.72 -7.78
N ASP A 278 -19.82 19.73 -7.85
CA ASP A 278 -20.67 19.99 -6.68
C ASP A 278 -20.63 18.81 -5.71
N VAL A 279 -20.69 17.58 -6.25
CA VAL A 279 -20.51 16.34 -5.48
C VAL A 279 -19.14 16.32 -4.79
N LEU A 280 -18.08 16.73 -5.49
CA LEU A 280 -16.73 16.82 -4.94
C LEU A 280 -16.62 17.88 -3.83
N ASN A 281 -17.30 19.01 -3.98
CA ASN A 281 -17.34 20.04 -2.93
C ASN A 281 -17.96 19.49 -1.63
N GLU A 282 -19.01 18.66 -1.74
CA GLU A 282 -19.59 17.96 -0.58
C GLU A 282 -18.62 16.97 0.06
N ILE A 283 -17.88 16.18 -0.74
CA ILE A 283 -16.88 15.22 -0.22
C ILE A 283 -15.73 15.94 0.48
N ILE A 284 -15.22 17.02 -0.13
CA ILE A 284 -14.10 17.79 0.39
C ILE A 284 -14.46 18.40 1.75
N ARG A 285 -15.69 18.93 1.86
CA ARG A 285 -16.24 19.52 3.10
C ARG A 285 -16.85 18.49 4.05
N GLY A 286 -16.99 17.24 3.61
CA GLY A 286 -17.60 16.15 4.36
C GLY A 286 -16.85 15.85 5.65
N LYS A 287 -17.55 15.27 6.63
CA LYS A 287 -16.96 14.86 7.90
C LYS A 287 -16.29 13.50 7.75
N TRP A 288 -15.00 13.52 7.41
CA TRP A 288 -14.15 12.34 7.39
C TRP A 288 -13.71 12.00 8.82
N ASP A 289 -14.34 11.00 9.43
CA ASP A 289 -14.14 10.62 10.84
C ASP A 289 -13.17 9.42 11.02
N HIS A 290 -12.38 9.09 10.01
CA HIS A 290 -11.21 8.22 10.17
C HIS A 290 -10.26 8.77 11.24
N ASP A 291 -9.52 7.86 11.87
CA ASP A 291 -8.50 8.19 12.85
C ASP A 291 -7.16 7.62 12.37
N THR A 292 -6.13 8.46 12.37
CA THR A 292 -4.78 8.15 11.92
C THR A 292 -3.80 8.62 12.98
N ILE A 293 -3.11 7.68 13.62
CA ILE A 293 -2.07 7.96 14.60
C ILE A 293 -0.75 7.44 14.03
N GLU A 294 0.27 8.29 14.00
CA GLU A 294 1.60 7.93 13.52
C GLU A 294 2.12 6.69 14.27
N PHE A 295 2.59 5.72 13.51
CA PHE A 295 3.15 4.48 14.04
C PHE A 295 4.34 4.08 13.18
N SER A 296 5.37 3.52 13.79
CA SER A 296 6.45 2.85 13.06
C SER A 296 6.99 1.71 13.91
N LEU A 297 7.65 0.74 13.30
CA LEU A 297 8.31 -0.31 14.09
C LEU A 297 9.34 0.32 15.04
N PRO A 298 9.49 -0.24 16.25
CA PRO A 298 10.57 0.16 17.15
C PRO A 298 11.95 0.07 16.46
N PRO A 299 12.91 0.92 16.84
CA PRO A 299 14.24 0.90 16.25
C PRO A 299 14.91 -0.48 16.28
N LEU A 300 15.75 -0.79 15.30
CA LEU A 300 16.44 -2.09 15.19
C LEU A 300 15.48 -3.29 14.99
N MET A 301 14.27 -3.03 14.48
CA MET A 301 13.36 -4.05 13.96
C MET A 301 13.22 -3.89 12.45
N THR A 302 13.21 -5.02 11.74
CA THR A 302 13.12 -5.04 10.27
C THR A 302 11.93 -5.87 9.83
N LEU A 303 11.02 -5.25 9.07
CA LEU A 303 9.97 -5.94 8.34
C LEU A 303 10.56 -6.73 7.17
N LEU A 304 10.11 -7.97 7.02
CA LEU A 304 10.32 -8.80 5.84
C LEU A 304 8.95 -9.22 5.28
N LEU A 305 8.84 -9.25 3.96
CA LEU A 305 7.66 -9.75 3.25
C LEU A 305 8.08 -10.89 2.34
N GLY A 306 7.35 -11.99 2.38
CA GLY A 306 7.63 -13.21 1.64
C GLY A 306 6.47 -13.58 0.73
N GLU A 307 6.79 -13.92 -0.51
CA GLU A 307 5.86 -14.41 -1.52
C GLU A 307 5.97 -15.95 -1.62
N PRO A 308 4.97 -16.73 -1.16
CA PRO A 308 5.02 -18.19 -1.18
C PRO A 308 4.75 -18.82 -2.57
N GLY A 309 4.43 -18.02 -3.60
CA GLY A 309 4.32 -18.47 -5.00
C GLY A 309 2.96 -19.04 -5.43
N THR A 310 2.05 -19.35 -4.51
CA THR A 310 0.68 -19.83 -4.82
C THR A 310 -0.39 -18.74 -4.61
N GLY A 311 -0.06 -17.48 -4.90
CA GLY A 311 -0.96 -16.35 -4.72
C GLY A 311 -2.17 -16.40 -5.68
N GLY A 312 -3.33 -15.99 -5.19
CA GLY A 312 -4.58 -16.03 -5.97
C GLY A 312 -5.86 -16.08 -5.14
N SER A 313 -5.82 -15.80 -3.83
CA SER A 313 -7.07 -15.77 -3.08
C SER A 313 -7.91 -14.55 -3.48
N SER A 314 -9.17 -14.82 -3.84
CA SER A 314 -10.14 -13.76 -4.02
C SER A 314 -10.49 -13.17 -2.65
N THR A 315 -9.77 -12.11 -2.23
CA THR A 315 -10.08 -11.35 -1.00
C THR A 315 -11.58 -11.03 -0.86
N PRO A 316 -12.31 -10.60 -1.92
CA PRO A 316 -13.76 -10.39 -1.83
C PRO A 316 -14.56 -11.64 -1.43
N SER A 317 -14.17 -12.82 -1.93
CA SER A 317 -14.81 -14.10 -1.60
C SER A 317 -14.66 -14.41 -0.10
N MET A 318 -13.44 -14.26 0.44
CA MET A 318 -13.17 -14.54 1.86
C MET A 318 -13.92 -13.59 2.79
N VAL A 319 -13.94 -12.28 2.48
CA VAL A 319 -14.72 -11.30 3.24
C VAL A 319 -16.22 -11.63 3.21
N GLY A 320 -16.73 -12.08 2.06
CA GLY A 320 -18.12 -12.54 1.94
C GLY A 320 -18.43 -13.75 2.81
N ALA A 321 -17.53 -14.73 2.86
CA ALA A 321 -17.66 -15.93 3.69
C ALA A 321 -17.64 -15.61 5.18
N VAL A 322 -16.72 -14.76 5.63
CA VAL A 322 -16.66 -14.30 7.03
C VAL A 322 -17.95 -13.57 7.43
N LYS A 323 -18.47 -12.69 6.58
CA LYS A 323 -19.76 -12.02 6.82
C LYS A 323 -20.93 -12.98 6.89
N LYS A 324 -20.94 -14.03 6.07
CA LYS A 324 -21.96 -15.09 6.12
C LYS A 324 -21.88 -15.85 7.44
N TRP A 325 -20.67 -16.18 7.88
CA TRP A 325 -20.44 -16.85 9.17
C TRP A 325 -20.89 -16.00 10.35
N GLN A 326 -20.56 -14.70 10.38
CA GLN A 326 -20.99 -13.78 11.43
C GLN A 326 -22.53 -13.77 11.58
N LYS A 327 -23.25 -13.86 10.47
CA LYS A 327 -24.73 -13.93 10.47
C LYS A 327 -25.26 -15.29 10.94
N SER A 328 -24.59 -16.39 10.60
CA SER A 328 -25.03 -17.73 10.97
C SER A 328 -24.74 -18.09 12.44
N ASP A 329 -23.67 -17.54 13.02
CA ASP A 329 -23.31 -17.77 14.43
C ASP A 329 -22.85 -16.45 15.10
N PRO A 330 -23.79 -15.57 15.49
CA PRO A 330 -23.47 -14.26 16.03
C PRO A 330 -22.70 -14.32 17.35
N HIS A 331 -22.98 -15.30 18.20
CA HIS A 331 -22.35 -15.39 19.52
C HIS A 331 -20.88 -15.80 19.42
N LYS A 332 -20.58 -16.88 18.68
CA LYS A 332 -19.20 -17.35 18.50
C LYS A 332 -18.38 -16.35 17.69
N SER A 333 -18.99 -15.74 16.68
CA SER A 333 -18.30 -14.73 15.87
C SER A 333 -17.96 -13.50 16.69
N LEU A 334 -18.88 -12.99 17.51
CA LEU A 334 -18.62 -11.85 18.39
C LEU A 334 -17.51 -12.13 19.42
N ASP A 335 -17.50 -13.32 20.04
CA ASP A 335 -16.43 -13.70 20.98
C ASP A 335 -15.06 -13.78 20.29
N THR A 336 -15.01 -14.38 19.10
CA THR A 336 -13.78 -14.43 18.29
C THR A 336 -13.33 -13.03 17.89
N TRP A 337 -14.25 -12.16 17.47
CA TRP A 337 -13.99 -10.77 17.09
C TRP A 337 -13.40 -9.97 18.26
N ARG A 338 -14.00 -10.09 19.44
CA ARG A 338 -13.55 -9.43 20.67
C ARG A 338 -12.14 -9.88 21.04
N LYS A 339 -11.88 -11.18 21.09
CA LYS A 339 -10.56 -11.73 21.46
C LYS A 339 -9.47 -11.35 20.45
N LEU A 340 -9.79 -11.32 19.16
CA LEU A 340 -8.87 -10.82 18.13
C LEU A 340 -8.58 -9.31 18.31
N SER A 341 -9.60 -8.51 18.65
CA SER A 341 -9.44 -7.08 18.94
C SER A 341 -8.56 -6.84 20.18
N GLU A 342 -8.77 -7.61 21.25
CA GLU A 342 -7.93 -7.60 22.46
C GLU A 342 -6.48 -7.96 22.14
N ALA A 343 -6.24 -9.00 21.32
CA ALA A 343 -4.90 -9.42 20.92
C ALA A 343 -4.20 -8.37 20.02
N ASN A 344 -4.92 -7.76 19.07
CA ASN A 344 -4.41 -6.64 18.26
C ASN A 344 -3.99 -5.46 19.14
N SER A 345 -4.82 -5.10 20.12
CA SER A 345 -4.55 -4.01 21.06
C SER A 345 -3.35 -4.32 21.96
N ALA A 346 -3.23 -5.58 22.41
CA ALA A 346 -2.08 -6.01 23.21
C ALA A 346 -0.77 -5.87 22.42
N LEU A 347 -0.72 -6.29 21.16
CA LEU A 347 0.47 -6.11 20.31
C LEU A 347 0.82 -4.64 20.10
N GLU A 348 -0.18 -3.80 19.81
CA GLU A 348 -0.01 -2.35 19.68
C GLU A 348 0.62 -1.73 20.94
N ILE A 349 0.11 -2.08 22.12
CA ILE A 349 0.63 -1.61 23.42
C ILE A 349 2.11 -1.99 23.59
N GLN A 350 2.48 -3.24 23.27
CA GLN A 350 3.87 -3.69 23.44
C GLN A 350 4.82 -3.02 22.45
N LEU A 351 4.42 -2.83 21.19
CA LEU A 351 5.24 -2.12 20.19
C LEU A 351 5.43 -0.64 20.59
N ASN A 352 4.38 0.02 21.08
CA ASN A 352 4.50 1.39 21.59
C ASN A 352 5.39 1.47 22.84
N LEU A 353 5.31 0.48 23.74
CA LEU A 353 6.20 0.38 24.90
C LEU A 353 7.66 0.18 24.47
N LEU A 354 7.93 -0.67 23.48
CA LEU A 354 9.28 -0.87 22.94
C LEU A 354 9.84 0.41 22.33
N SER A 355 9.04 1.15 21.56
CA SER A 355 9.41 2.47 21.04
C SER A 355 9.69 3.50 22.15
N LYS A 356 8.92 3.46 23.24
CA LYS A 356 9.15 4.31 24.42
C LYS A 356 10.46 3.94 25.13
N LEU A 357 10.70 2.65 25.38
CA LEU A 357 11.93 2.16 26.01
C LEU A 357 13.17 2.47 25.17
N ALA A 358 13.08 2.40 23.84
CA ALA A 358 14.15 2.82 22.96
C ALA A 358 14.52 4.30 23.12
N LYS A 359 13.51 5.18 23.29
CA LYS A 359 13.72 6.62 23.50
C LYS A 359 14.30 6.93 24.89
N GLU A 360 13.82 6.25 25.94
CA GLU A 360 14.17 6.55 27.33
C GLU A 360 15.46 5.85 27.79
N GLN A 361 15.75 4.66 27.25
CA GLN A 361 16.81 3.76 27.75
C GLN A 361 17.59 3.09 26.61
N TRP A 362 18.05 3.89 25.63
CA TRP A 362 18.66 3.41 24.39
C TRP A 362 19.73 2.32 24.56
N ASN A 363 20.68 2.48 25.49
CA ASN A 363 21.76 1.51 25.67
C ASN A 363 21.26 0.13 26.14
N ALA A 364 20.31 0.10 27.08
CA ALA A 364 19.71 -1.15 27.55
C ALA A 364 18.85 -1.78 26.45
N TYR A 365 18.03 -0.97 25.78
CA TYR A 365 17.22 -1.40 24.64
C TYR A 365 18.06 -2.02 23.53
N LYS A 366 19.06 -1.29 23.02
CA LYS A 366 19.95 -1.74 21.95
C LYS A 366 20.67 -3.03 22.32
N SER A 367 21.23 -3.10 23.53
CA SER A 367 21.92 -4.30 24.02
C SER A 367 20.99 -5.52 24.07
N VAL A 368 19.74 -5.36 24.51
CA VAL A 368 18.76 -6.45 24.51
C VAL A 368 18.41 -6.88 23.09
N ILE A 369 18.12 -5.94 22.18
CA ILE A 369 17.76 -6.27 20.79
C ILE A 369 18.91 -7.01 20.09
N GLU A 370 20.15 -6.56 20.26
CA GLU A 370 21.33 -7.22 19.69
C GLU A 370 21.53 -8.64 20.24
N ASN A 371 21.41 -8.83 21.57
CA ASN A 371 21.54 -10.17 22.17
C ASN A 371 20.38 -11.11 21.80
N CYS A 372 19.15 -10.59 21.76
CA CYS A 372 17.98 -11.37 21.33
C CYS A 372 18.04 -11.71 19.83
N SER A 373 18.73 -10.92 19.00
CA SER A 373 18.83 -11.16 17.55
C SER A 373 19.56 -12.46 17.19
N ILE A 374 20.43 -12.97 18.06
CA ILE A 374 21.21 -14.19 17.85
C ILE A 374 20.71 -15.37 18.71
N LEU A 375 19.55 -15.22 19.36
CA LEU A 375 18.97 -16.24 20.23
C LEU A 375 17.53 -16.52 19.83
N ARG A 376 17.11 -17.76 20.08
CA ARG A 376 15.69 -18.13 20.04
C ARG A 376 14.95 -17.52 21.22
N SER A 377 13.64 -17.30 21.06
CA SER A 377 12.85 -16.60 22.07
C SER A 377 12.73 -17.33 23.40
N ASP A 378 12.86 -18.65 23.44
CA ASP A 378 12.89 -19.43 24.69
C ASP A 378 14.11 -19.09 25.56
N LYS A 379 15.16 -18.51 24.96
CA LYS A 379 16.40 -18.10 25.64
C LYS A 379 16.42 -16.63 26.02
N TRP A 380 15.47 -15.81 25.57
CA TRP A 380 15.50 -14.37 25.85
C TRP A 380 15.33 -14.05 27.33
N ILE A 381 14.59 -14.87 28.08
CA ILE A 381 14.41 -14.67 29.53
C ILE A 381 15.72 -14.83 30.31
N GLU A 382 16.67 -15.61 29.79
CA GLU A 382 17.98 -15.82 30.42
C GLU A 382 18.85 -14.56 30.39
N LEU A 383 18.49 -13.57 29.56
CA LEU A 383 19.19 -12.28 29.44
C LEU A 383 18.74 -11.23 30.48
N SER A 384 17.76 -11.54 31.34
CA SER A 384 17.23 -10.60 32.33
C SER A 384 18.20 -10.44 33.52
N SER A 385 19.27 -9.68 33.32
CA SER A 385 20.27 -9.40 34.37
C SER A 385 20.00 -8.10 35.15
N GLU A 386 19.29 -7.15 34.54
CA GLU A 386 19.04 -5.80 35.08
C GLU A 386 17.56 -5.41 34.87
N PRO A 387 16.94 -4.61 35.77
CA PRO A 387 15.52 -4.25 35.66
C PRO A 387 15.13 -3.58 34.33
N ASN A 388 16.02 -2.73 33.80
CA ASN A 388 15.80 -2.04 32.52
C ASN A 388 15.80 -3.01 31.33
N LYS A 389 16.68 -4.02 31.36
CA LYS A 389 16.74 -5.07 30.33
C LYS A 389 15.54 -6.00 30.45
N GLU A 390 15.14 -6.33 31.67
CA GLU A 390 13.97 -7.15 31.95
C GLU A 390 12.69 -6.54 31.37
N ALA A 391 12.51 -5.22 31.47
CA ALA A 391 11.36 -4.53 30.87
C ALA A 391 11.28 -4.70 29.34
N VAL A 392 12.41 -4.56 28.64
CA VAL A 392 12.49 -4.75 27.18
C VAL A 392 12.20 -6.21 26.82
N ILE A 393 12.80 -7.18 27.53
CA ILE A 393 12.59 -8.61 27.30
C ILE A 393 11.11 -8.99 27.50
N LYS A 394 10.49 -8.52 28.59
CA LYS A 394 9.06 -8.76 28.86
C LYS A 394 8.17 -8.20 27.76
N ALA A 395 8.47 -7.00 27.25
CA ALA A 395 7.72 -6.40 26.16
C ALA A 395 7.88 -7.18 24.85
N LEU A 396 9.09 -7.67 24.53
CA LEU A 396 9.33 -8.52 23.36
C LEU A 396 8.56 -9.85 23.44
N LEU A 397 8.62 -10.53 24.58
CA LEU A 397 7.89 -11.80 24.79
C LEU A 397 6.38 -11.57 24.73
N SER A 398 5.87 -10.51 25.36
CA SER A 398 4.45 -10.16 25.34
C SER A 398 3.96 -9.79 23.93
N ALA A 399 4.80 -9.13 23.11
CA ALA A 399 4.48 -8.85 21.71
C ALA A 399 4.39 -10.16 20.91
N LYS A 400 5.29 -11.11 21.15
CA LYS A 400 5.27 -12.43 20.52
C LYS A 400 4.02 -13.22 20.89
N ASP A 401 3.65 -13.24 22.17
CA ASP A 401 2.43 -13.90 22.65
C ASP A 401 1.17 -13.28 22.03
N ALA A 402 1.11 -11.94 21.95
CA ALA A 402 0.00 -11.26 21.29
C ALA A 402 -0.11 -11.65 19.80
N MET A 403 1.02 -11.75 19.08
CA MET A 403 1.04 -12.19 17.68
C MET A 403 0.55 -13.63 17.51
N LEU A 404 0.94 -14.53 18.41
CA LEU A 404 0.44 -15.91 18.40
C LEU A 404 -1.09 -15.95 18.60
N MET A 405 -1.62 -15.13 19.50
CA MET A 405 -3.07 -15.01 19.71
C MET A 405 -3.79 -14.41 18.50
N ILE A 406 -3.21 -13.41 17.84
CA ILE A 406 -3.74 -12.84 16.59
C ILE A 406 -3.84 -13.93 15.52
N ARG A 407 -2.76 -14.69 15.28
CA ARG A 407 -2.75 -15.80 14.30
C ARG A 407 -3.78 -16.86 14.64
N TYR A 408 -3.84 -17.27 15.91
CA TYR A 408 -4.81 -18.26 16.38
C TYR A 408 -6.26 -17.82 16.08
N HIS A 409 -6.63 -16.58 16.41
CA HIS A 409 -7.98 -16.08 16.17
C HIS A 409 -8.30 -15.84 14.70
N MET A 410 -7.32 -15.41 13.89
CA MET A 410 -7.46 -15.31 12.43
C MET A 410 -7.70 -16.69 11.80
N ARG A 411 -6.97 -17.72 12.24
CA ARG A 411 -7.17 -19.09 11.78
C ARG A 411 -8.52 -19.66 12.20
N LEU A 412 -8.92 -19.47 13.47
CA LEU A 412 -10.23 -19.90 13.98
C LEU A 412 -11.39 -19.24 13.21
N MET A 413 -11.24 -17.96 12.84
CA MET A 413 -12.19 -17.26 11.97
C MET A 413 -12.26 -17.92 10.59
N GLY A 414 -11.12 -18.24 9.99
CA GLY A 414 -11.05 -18.91 8.69
C GLY A 414 -11.71 -20.28 8.69
N GLU A 415 -11.38 -21.12 9.69
CA GLU A 415 -11.98 -22.44 9.90
C GLU A 415 -13.51 -22.34 10.06
N SER A 416 -13.97 -21.40 10.89
CA SER A 416 -15.41 -21.21 11.14
C SER A 416 -16.17 -20.66 9.93
N ALA A 417 -15.50 -19.88 9.09
CA ALA A 417 -16.06 -19.33 7.85
C ALA A 417 -15.85 -20.23 6.62
N GLY A 418 -15.12 -21.35 6.76
CA GLY A 418 -14.82 -22.27 5.66
C GLY A 418 -13.90 -21.65 4.60
N VAL A 419 -12.99 -20.75 4.98
CA VAL A 419 -12.04 -20.09 4.07
C VAL A 419 -10.60 -20.12 4.61
N PRO A 420 -9.59 -20.27 3.73
CA PRO A 420 -8.21 -20.42 4.14
C PRO A 420 -7.55 -19.07 4.47
N ILE A 421 -7.93 -18.43 5.59
CA ILE A 421 -7.31 -17.16 6.01
C ILE A 421 -5.81 -17.37 6.30
N GLU A 422 -5.49 -18.30 7.20
CA GLU A 422 -4.14 -18.82 7.39
C GLU A 422 -4.17 -20.33 7.12
N PRO A 423 -3.91 -20.78 5.88
CA PRO A 423 -3.91 -22.19 5.52
C PRO A 423 -2.78 -22.95 6.22
N GLU A 424 -2.93 -24.27 6.34
CA GLU A 424 -1.99 -25.13 7.06
C GLU A 424 -0.54 -24.98 6.60
N SER A 425 -0.30 -24.85 5.29
CA SER A 425 1.04 -24.63 4.74
C SER A 425 1.68 -23.31 5.21
N GLN A 426 0.89 -22.24 5.31
CA GLN A 426 1.36 -20.96 5.87
C GLN A 426 1.52 -21.07 7.39
N THR A 427 0.65 -21.79 8.11
CA THR A 427 0.83 -22.04 9.54
C THR A 427 2.16 -22.75 9.82
N GLN A 428 2.47 -23.83 9.12
CA GLN A 428 3.71 -24.59 9.28
C GLN A 428 4.95 -23.71 9.01
N LEU A 429 4.92 -22.94 7.91
CA LEU A 429 5.99 -22.00 7.56
C LEU A 429 6.19 -20.92 8.63
N LEU A 430 5.11 -20.32 9.11
CA LEU A 430 5.14 -19.21 10.07
C LEU A 430 5.54 -19.68 11.47
N ASP A 431 5.14 -20.89 11.88
CA ASP A 431 5.57 -21.50 13.14
C ASP A 431 7.07 -21.81 13.11
N GLY A 432 7.56 -22.34 11.98
CA GLY A 432 9.00 -22.50 11.74
C GLY A 432 9.74 -21.16 11.76
N THR A 433 9.17 -20.13 11.13
CA THR A 433 9.74 -18.77 11.08
C THR A 433 9.84 -18.14 12.47
N LEU A 434 8.78 -18.20 13.28
CA LEU A 434 8.78 -17.68 14.65
C LEU A 434 9.79 -18.39 15.56
N ASN A 435 10.18 -19.62 15.22
CA ASN A 435 11.14 -20.39 16.01
C ASN A 435 12.61 -20.08 15.65
N LEU A 436 12.86 -19.25 14.64
CA LEU A 436 14.20 -18.80 14.27
C LEU A 436 14.75 -17.77 15.27
N GLU A 437 16.08 -17.67 15.31
CA GLU A 437 16.79 -16.67 16.12
C GLU A 437 16.40 -15.25 15.69
N GLY A 438 16.18 -14.38 16.67
CA GLY A 438 15.88 -12.98 16.43
C GLY A 438 14.51 -12.67 15.80
N VAL A 439 13.64 -13.65 15.56
CA VAL A 439 12.30 -13.40 15.03
C VAL A 439 11.33 -13.05 16.16
N LEU A 440 10.78 -11.83 16.09
CA LEU A 440 9.80 -11.31 17.04
C LEU A 440 8.37 -11.67 16.61
N LEU A 441 8.00 -11.33 15.38
CA LEU A 441 6.66 -11.52 14.83
C LEU A 441 6.75 -12.27 13.50
N ALA A 442 5.73 -13.06 13.20
CA ALA A 442 5.47 -13.55 11.86
C ALA A 442 3.95 -13.76 11.71
N GLY A 443 3.42 -13.59 10.51
CA GLY A 443 1.99 -13.75 10.26
C GLY A 443 1.62 -13.62 8.79
N VAL A 444 0.31 -13.75 8.51
CA VAL A 444 -0.27 -13.40 7.20
C VAL A 444 -0.77 -11.95 7.24
N PRO A 445 -0.37 -11.09 6.29
CA PRO A 445 -0.85 -9.72 6.25
C PRO A 445 -2.25 -9.64 5.64
N GLY A 446 -3.03 -8.63 6.03
CA GLY A 446 -4.29 -8.33 5.35
C GLY A 446 -5.37 -9.38 5.56
N ALA A 447 -5.95 -9.87 4.45
CA ALA A 447 -7.03 -10.85 4.46
C ALA A 447 -6.55 -12.31 4.54
N GLY A 448 -5.26 -12.56 4.35
CA GLY A 448 -4.69 -13.91 4.25
C GLY A 448 -4.91 -14.56 2.89
N GLY A 449 -4.90 -15.89 2.83
CA GLY A 449 -5.23 -16.64 1.61
C GLY A 449 -4.07 -16.86 0.62
N PHE A 450 -2.93 -17.37 1.09
CA PHE A 450 -1.77 -17.71 0.24
C PHE A 450 -1.06 -16.54 -0.44
N ASP A 451 -1.53 -15.30 -0.28
CA ASP A 451 -0.98 -14.14 -1.00
C ASP A 451 0.46 -13.81 -0.54
N ALA A 452 0.65 -13.55 0.74
CA ALA A 452 1.95 -13.19 1.32
C ALA A 452 2.07 -13.66 2.77
N VAL A 453 3.30 -13.66 3.27
CA VAL A 453 3.64 -13.80 4.69
C VAL A 453 4.56 -12.67 5.10
N PHE A 454 4.55 -12.27 6.36
CA PHE A 454 5.50 -11.29 6.88
C PHE A 454 6.25 -11.81 8.11
N ALA A 455 7.40 -11.23 8.38
CA ALA A 455 8.14 -11.39 9.63
C ALA A 455 8.69 -10.05 10.11
N VAL A 456 8.87 -9.90 11.42
CA VAL A 456 9.60 -8.78 12.03
C VAL A 456 10.80 -9.35 12.79
N CYS A 457 11.99 -8.97 12.33
CA CYS A 457 13.27 -9.48 12.82
C CYS A 457 13.98 -8.43 13.68
N LEU A 458 14.68 -8.88 14.71
CA LEU A 458 15.49 -8.06 15.61
C LEU A 458 16.92 -7.93 15.06
N GLY A 459 17.49 -6.72 15.11
CA GLY A 459 18.87 -6.46 14.68
C GLY A 459 19.12 -6.94 13.24
N ASN A 460 20.19 -7.72 13.04
CA ASN A 460 20.62 -8.22 11.73
C ASN A 460 20.16 -9.66 11.43
N SER A 461 19.16 -10.18 12.15
CA SER A 461 18.71 -11.58 12.05
C SER A 461 17.93 -11.93 10.77
N SER A 462 17.60 -10.94 9.94
CA SER A 462 16.78 -11.12 8.73
C SER A 462 17.35 -12.12 7.73
N SER A 463 18.68 -12.22 7.61
CA SER A 463 19.35 -13.12 6.67
C SER A 463 19.09 -14.60 6.92
N ASN A 464 18.79 -15.00 8.17
CA ASN A 464 18.43 -16.38 8.49
C ASN A 464 17.01 -16.69 8.01
N VAL A 465 16.09 -15.74 8.17
CA VAL A 465 14.71 -15.88 7.70
C VAL A 465 14.66 -15.99 6.19
N THR A 466 15.38 -15.13 5.46
CA THR A 466 15.39 -15.17 3.98
C THR A 466 15.92 -16.50 3.46
N LYS A 467 16.99 -17.06 4.05
CA LYS A 467 17.53 -18.38 3.68
C LYS A 467 16.52 -19.51 3.89
N ILE A 468 15.84 -19.53 5.04
CA ILE A 468 14.84 -20.55 5.37
C ILE A 468 13.61 -20.41 4.47
N TRP A 469 13.16 -19.18 4.20
CA TRP A 469 12.07 -18.94 3.25
C TRP A 469 12.45 -19.43 1.85
N SER A 470 13.64 -19.10 1.35
CA SER A 470 14.13 -19.60 0.06
C SER A 470 14.15 -21.13 -0.01
N SER A 471 14.56 -21.83 1.07
CA SER A 471 14.54 -23.30 1.10
C SER A 471 13.13 -23.90 1.10
N HIS A 472 12.12 -23.11 1.46
CA HIS A 472 10.70 -23.48 1.40
C HIS A 472 9.99 -22.87 0.19
N ASN A 473 10.74 -22.45 -0.83
CA ASN A 473 10.21 -21.83 -2.05
C ASN A 473 9.42 -20.53 -1.79
N VAL A 474 9.74 -19.79 -0.73
CA VAL A 474 9.17 -18.48 -0.43
C VAL A 474 10.19 -17.42 -0.83
N LEU A 475 9.83 -16.58 -1.79
CA LEU A 475 10.69 -15.48 -2.24
C LEU A 475 10.55 -14.31 -1.25
N ALA A 476 11.61 -14.04 -0.49
CA ALA A 476 11.69 -12.81 0.29
C ALA A 476 11.84 -11.61 -0.65
N LEU A 477 10.92 -10.65 -0.55
CA LEU A 477 10.91 -9.42 -1.33
C LEU A 477 11.93 -8.41 -0.78
N LEU A 478 12.30 -7.39 -1.56
CA LEU A 478 13.23 -6.32 -1.16
C LEU A 478 12.51 -5.20 -0.40
N VAL A 479 11.46 -5.59 0.32
CA VAL A 479 10.55 -4.72 1.04
C VAL A 479 11.03 -4.55 2.48
N LYS A 480 11.06 -3.31 2.93
CA LYS A 480 11.24 -2.90 4.33
C LYS A 480 10.19 -1.85 4.67
N GLU A 481 9.98 -1.63 5.96
CA GLU A 481 9.20 -0.46 6.39
C GLU A 481 9.92 0.82 5.94
N ASP A 482 9.15 1.71 5.33
CA ASP A 482 9.50 3.12 5.13
C ASP A 482 8.26 3.90 5.56
N PRO A 483 8.28 4.61 6.70
CA PRO A 483 7.09 5.24 7.26
C PRO A 483 6.61 6.44 6.44
N CYS A 484 7.27 6.80 5.34
CA CYS A 484 6.95 7.97 4.54
C CYS A 484 5.80 7.70 3.55
N GLY A 485 4.72 8.47 3.68
CA GLY A 485 3.60 8.50 2.73
C GLY A 485 3.95 9.10 1.36
N VAL A 486 2.96 9.64 0.65
CA VAL A 486 3.13 10.22 -0.68
C VAL A 486 4.12 11.39 -0.65
N CYS A 487 5.02 11.50 -1.64
CA CYS A 487 5.99 12.60 -1.72
C CYS A 487 6.22 13.07 -3.15
N LEU A 488 6.73 14.30 -3.29
CA LEU A 488 7.25 14.83 -4.54
C LEU A 488 8.67 14.27 -4.78
N GLU A 489 8.94 13.81 -6.00
CA GLU A 489 10.24 13.29 -6.42
C GLU A 489 10.98 14.31 -7.27
N ASN A 490 12.32 14.26 -7.24
CA ASN A 490 13.14 15.25 -7.94
C ASN A 490 13.21 15.02 -9.45
N ALA A 491 13.05 13.78 -9.92
CA ALA A 491 13.16 13.40 -11.32
C ALA A 491 12.47 12.06 -11.60
N ASP A 492 12.37 11.69 -12.87
CA ASP A 492 11.95 10.35 -13.31
C ASP A 492 12.82 9.27 -12.66
N PRO A 493 12.23 8.29 -11.95
CA PRO A 493 13.00 7.34 -11.17
C PRO A 493 13.87 6.39 -12.01
N ARG A 494 13.61 6.29 -13.32
CA ARG A 494 14.45 5.50 -14.25
C ARG A 494 15.80 6.15 -14.53
N THR A 495 15.94 7.44 -14.22
CA THR A 495 17.19 8.20 -14.45
C THR A 495 18.16 8.13 -13.26
N TYR A 496 17.75 7.57 -12.12
CA TYR A 496 18.60 7.46 -10.94
C TYR A 496 19.82 6.55 -11.16
N GLU A 497 19.69 5.47 -11.94
CA GLU A 497 20.83 4.61 -12.30
C GLU A 497 21.82 5.32 -13.23
N ILE A 498 21.32 6.20 -14.10
CA ILE A 498 22.15 6.98 -15.03
C ILE A 498 22.93 8.05 -14.25
N THR A 499 22.30 8.71 -13.28
CA THR A 499 22.97 9.76 -12.47
C THR A 499 23.94 9.19 -11.44
N SER A 500 23.72 8.00 -10.89
CA SER A 500 24.70 7.32 -10.02
C SER A 500 25.91 6.78 -10.81
N ALA A 501 25.70 6.29 -12.03
CA ALA A 501 26.77 5.90 -12.94
C ALA A 501 27.56 7.11 -13.48
N VAL A 502 26.90 8.24 -13.77
CA VAL A 502 27.57 9.46 -14.26
C VAL A 502 28.29 10.21 -13.12
N SER A 503 27.77 10.19 -11.90
CA SER A 503 28.46 10.75 -10.73
C SER A 503 29.66 9.91 -10.27
N SER A 504 29.77 8.65 -10.71
CA SER A 504 30.98 7.83 -10.56
C SER A 504 31.97 7.96 -11.74
N ILE A 505 31.66 8.78 -12.76
CA ILE A 505 32.49 8.97 -13.97
C ILE A 505 33.12 10.38 -14.07
N ASN A 506 33.02 11.24 -13.04
CA ASN A 506 33.68 12.57 -13.01
C ASN A 506 34.25 12.83 -11.59
N ILE A 507 35.53 13.08 -11.32
CA ILE A 507 36.74 13.39 -12.09
C ILE A 507 37.95 12.90 -11.26
N GLU A 508 38.91 12.20 -11.89
CA GLU A 508 40.33 12.26 -11.53
C GLU A 508 41.00 13.43 -12.25
#